data_AF-A0A668UED1-F1
#
_entry.id   AF-A0A668UED1-F1
#
_cell.length_a   1.000
_cell.length_b   1.000
_cell.length_c   1.000
_cell.angle_alpha   90.00
_cell.angle_beta   90.00
_cell.angle_gamma   90.00
#
_symmetry.space_group_name_H-M   'P 1'
#
loop_
_entity.id
_entity.type
_entity.pdbx_description
1 polymer ?
#
loop_
_entity_poly.entity_id
_entity_poly.type
_entity_poly.pdbx_seq_one_letter_code
_entity_poly.pdbx_strand_id
1 'polypeptide(L)'
;MISRIFIACLFLGMYSTGSSLSCKWIVKHPGNKMSQFSLHNKIALGQLHMMITNTTKIEHNVTFPNQLYQQTSNATDEDKLAFVVQILKEVFDLFEKNRSSAPWEENTVENFLNIVNKQAEKLHSCVGSHSNTTQLTHFKGLSNETLKDNGYSAEAWEEIRNITQAHLRQCAFLVETLETAH
;
A
#
# COMPACT_ATOMS: atom_id res chain seq x y z
N MET A 1 29.87 -9.21 -51.96
CA MET A 1 28.59 -9.02 -51.23
C MET A 1 28.38 -10.24 -50.36
N ILE A 2 27.88 -10.07 -49.12
CA ILE A 2 27.98 -10.97 -47.95
C ILE A 2 29.33 -10.73 -47.24
N SER A 3 29.44 -10.27 -45.99
CA SER A 3 28.50 -10.26 -44.88
C SER A 3 28.56 -8.91 -44.14
N ARG A 4 27.55 -8.06 -44.34
CA ARG A 4 27.26 -6.91 -43.46
C ARG A 4 26.39 -7.34 -42.25
N ILE A 5 26.49 -8.61 -41.86
CA ILE A 5 25.74 -9.23 -40.75
C ILE A 5 26.72 -9.55 -39.62
N PHE A 6 27.51 -8.56 -39.21
CA PHE A 6 28.33 -8.63 -37.99
C PHE A 6 28.03 -7.48 -37.02
N ILE A 7 26.95 -6.73 -37.27
CA ILE A 7 26.52 -5.61 -36.43
C ILE A 7 25.00 -5.74 -36.25
N ALA A 8 24.54 -6.80 -35.58
CA ALA A 8 23.10 -6.95 -35.28
C ALA A 8 22.76 -7.82 -34.06
N CYS A 9 23.73 -8.30 -33.26
CA CYS A 9 23.43 -9.24 -32.16
C CYS A 9 24.21 -8.98 -30.86
N LEU A 10 24.43 -7.71 -30.47
CA LEU A 10 25.03 -7.39 -29.16
C LEU A 10 24.25 -6.35 -28.33
N PHE A 11 22.99 -6.08 -28.67
CA PHE A 11 22.11 -5.20 -27.88
C PHE A 11 20.75 -5.81 -27.57
N LEU A 12 20.66 -7.14 -27.52
CA LEU A 12 19.47 -7.85 -27.06
C LEU A 12 19.88 -8.78 -25.92
N GLY A 13 19.61 -8.37 -24.68
CA GLY A 13 19.80 -9.27 -23.54
C GLY A 13 20.15 -8.64 -22.19
N MET A 14 19.74 -7.40 -21.92
CA MET A 14 19.64 -6.91 -20.54
C MET A 14 18.29 -6.20 -20.39
N TYR A 15 17.19 -6.91 -20.69
CA TYR A 15 16.02 -6.69 -19.88
C TYR A 15 16.42 -7.22 -18.51
N SER A 16 16.83 -6.31 -17.61
CA SER A 16 16.87 -6.66 -16.21
C SER A 16 15.45 -7.07 -15.86
N THR A 17 15.21 -8.37 -15.76
CA THR A 17 14.20 -8.87 -14.85
C THR A 17 14.54 -8.19 -13.53
N GLY A 18 13.71 -7.21 -13.14
CA GLY A 18 13.81 -6.57 -11.83
C GLY A 18 13.63 -7.70 -10.85
N SER A 19 14.75 -8.28 -10.40
CA SER A 19 14.71 -9.46 -9.57
C SER A 19 14.08 -9.04 -8.25
N SER A 20 12.82 -9.44 -8.04
CA SER A 20 12.10 -9.29 -6.78
C SER A 20 12.90 -9.84 -5.60
N LEU A 21 13.87 -10.74 -5.86
CA LEU A 21 14.87 -11.23 -4.91
C LEU A 21 15.74 -10.15 -4.23
N SER A 22 15.73 -8.89 -4.68
CA SER A 22 16.57 -7.81 -4.13
C SER A 22 15.87 -6.85 -3.18
N CYS A 23 14.55 -6.97 -2.98
CA CYS A 23 13.81 -6.04 -2.13
C CYS A 23 14.06 -6.32 -0.63
N LYS A 24 15.12 -5.73 -0.08
CA LYS A 24 15.53 -5.89 1.33
C LYS A 24 14.42 -5.54 2.33
N TRP A 25 13.42 -4.76 1.93
CA TRP A 25 12.34 -4.33 2.81
C TRP A 25 11.29 -5.39 3.10
N ILE A 26 11.11 -6.34 2.18
CA ILE A 26 10.19 -7.46 2.36
C ILE A 26 10.92 -8.72 2.84
N VAL A 27 12.26 -8.77 2.77
CA VAL A 27 13.03 -9.92 3.25
C VAL A 27 13.24 -9.85 4.77
N LYS A 28 13.08 -10.98 5.46
CA LYS A 28 13.47 -11.14 6.88
C LYS A 28 15.00 -11.24 6.98
N HIS A 29 15.61 -10.36 7.76
CA HIS A 29 17.04 -10.49 8.07
C HIS A 29 17.29 -11.59 9.12
N PRO A 30 18.46 -12.26 9.10
CA PRO A 30 18.82 -13.24 10.11
C PRO A 30 18.69 -12.67 11.53
N GLY A 31 17.97 -13.38 12.40
CA GLY A 31 17.69 -12.94 13.77
C GLY A 31 16.45 -12.07 13.95
N ASN A 32 15.84 -11.57 12.86
CA ASN A 32 14.59 -10.79 12.92
C ASN A 32 13.36 -11.67 12.74
N LYS A 33 12.30 -11.37 13.51
CA LYS A 33 10.99 -12.04 13.37
C LYS A 33 10.13 -11.48 12.23
N MET A 34 10.38 -10.23 11.82
CA MET A 34 9.62 -9.51 10.79
C MET A 34 10.57 -8.88 9.77
N SER A 35 10.12 -8.75 8.53
CA SER A 35 10.73 -7.86 7.55
C SER A 35 10.53 -6.40 7.96
N GLN A 36 11.26 -5.49 7.32
CA GLN A 36 11.12 -4.06 7.61
C GLN A 36 9.73 -3.56 7.28
N PHE A 37 9.13 -4.04 6.19
CA PHE A 37 7.75 -3.72 5.84
C PHE A 37 6.79 -4.15 6.95
N SER A 38 6.86 -5.42 7.35
CA SER A 38 5.96 -5.98 8.35
C SER A 38 6.09 -5.27 9.70
N LEU A 39 7.31 -4.90 10.12
CA LEU A 39 7.54 -4.09 11.31
C LEU A 39 6.87 -2.71 11.21
N HIS A 40 7.10 -1.98 10.11
CA HIS A 40 6.51 -0.64 9.94
C HIS A 40 4.99 -0.71 9.80
N ASN A 41 4.45 -1.74 9.13
CA ASN A 41 3.01 -1.95 9.02
C ASN A 41 2.37 -2.20 10.39
N LYS A 42 3.05 -2.94 11.28
CA LYS A 42 2.61 -3.12 12.66
C LYS A 42 2.57 -1.79 13.44
N ILE A 43 3.56 -0.92 13.22
CA ILE A 43 3.59 0.40 13.86
C ILE A 43 2.47 1.29 13.30
N ALA A 44 2.24 1.29 11.97
CA ALA A 44 1.15 2.02 11.33
C ALA A 44 -0.23 1.58 11.86
N LEU A 45 -0.45 0.27 12.01
CA LEU A 45 -1.66 -0.28 12.65
C LEU A 45 -1.79 0.19 14.12
N GLY A 46 -0.68 0.33 14.83
CA GLY A 46 -0.65 0.90 16.18
C GLY A 46 -1.11 2.37 16.20
N GLN A 47 -0.66 3.18 15.24
CA GLN A 47 -1.13 4.58 15.10
C GLN A 47 -2.64 4.64 14.83
N LEU A 48 -3.15 3.83 13.90
CA LEU A 48 -4.61 3.75 13.64
C LEU A 48 -5.42 3.27 14.84
N HIS A 49 -4.82 2.49 15.74
CA HIS A 49 -5.46 2.07 16.99
C HIS A 49 -5.52 3.20 18.00
N MET A 50 -4.46 4.02 18.10
CA MET A 50 -4.46 5.20 18.97
C MET A 50 -5.45 6.27 18.52
N MET A 51 -5.80 6.29 17.23
CA MET A 51 -6.84 7.16 16.65
C MET A 51 -8.27 6.70 16.95
N ILE A 52 -8.50 5.58 17.63
CA ILE A 52 -9.85 5.11 17.97
C ILE A 52 -10.52 6.10 18.91
N THR A 53 -11.73 6.55 18.55
CA THR A 53 -12.59 7.33 19.44
C THR A 53 -13.76 6.53 19.98
N ASN A 54 -14.30 6.95 21.14
CA ASN A 54 -15.49 6.36 21.77
C ASN A 54 -16.80 6.65 21.02
N THR A 55 -16.72 7.02 19.74
CA THR A 55 -17.89 7.19 18.89
C THR A 55 -18.67 5.87 18.87
N THR A 56 -19.98 5.97 19.13
CA THR A 56 -20.94 4.86 19.10
C THR A 56 -20.67 3.95 17.91
N LYS A 57 -20.68 2.62 18.11
CA LYS A 57 -20.49 1.59 17.06
C LYS A 57 -21.09 2.06 15.73
N ILE A 58 -20.24 2.58 14.84
CA ILE A 58 -20.66 3.05 13.54
C ILE A 58 -20.95 1.80 12.71
N GLU A 59 -22.16 1.69 12.16
CA GLU A 59 -22.45 0.66 11.16
C GLU A 59 -21.55 0.94 9.95
N HIS A 60 -20.60 0.05 9.69
CA HIS A 60 -19.67 0.21 8.59
C HIS A 60 -20.39 -0.05 7.27
N ASN A 61 -20.72 1.02 6.55
CA ASN A 61 -21.37 0.93 5.24
C ASN A 61 -20.37 0.83 4.07
N VAL A 62 -19.08 1.07 4.33
CA VAL A 62 -18.04 0.97 3.30
C VAL A 62 -17.72 -0.50 3.00
N THR A 63 -17.91 -0.89 1.74
CA THR A 63 -17.59 -2.24 1.27
C THR A 63 -16.09 -2.37 0.98
N PHE A 64 -15.44 -3.35 1.62
CA PHE A 64 -14.04 -3.69 1.34
C PHE A 64 -13.88 -4.38 -0.02
N PRO A 65 -12.87 -4.04 -0.85
CA PRO A 65 -12.73 -4.56 -2.21
C PRO A 65 -12.09 -5.96 -2.22
N ASN A 66 -12.76 -6.94 -1.64
CA ASN A 66 -12.25 -8.32 -1.51
C ASN A 66 -11.81 -8.93 -2.84
N GLN A 67 -12.60 -8.74 -3.90
CA GLN A 67 -12.30 -9.27 -5.23
C GLN A 67 -10.98 -8.72 -5.78
N LEU A 68 -10.68 -7.44 -5.55
CA LEU A 68 -9.44 -6.81 -5.99
C LEU A 68 -8.23 -7.49 -5.33
N TYR A 69 -8.29 -7.71 -4.01
CA TYR A 69 -7.23 -8.41 -3.28
C TYR A 69 -7.08 -9.88 -3.70
N GLN A 70 -8.19 -10.58 -3.96
CA GLN A 70 -8.17 -11.97 -4.46
C GLN A 70 -7.57 -12.09 -5.86
N GLN A 71 -7.83 -11.12 -6.73
CA GLN A 71 -7.21 -11.08 -8.06
C GLN A 71 -5.70 -10.86 -7.93
N THR A 72 -5.28 -9.88 -7.12
CA THR A 72 -3.87 -9.59 -6.90
C THR A 72 -3.11 -10.73 -6.23
N SER A 73 -3.73 -11.50 -5.32
CA SER A 73 -3.04 -12.62 -4.67
C SER A 73 -2.56 -13.71 -5.64
N ASN A 74 -3.18 -13.80 -6.82
CA ASN A 74 -2.80 -14.73 -7.89
C ASN A 74 -1.90 -14.10 -8.96
N ALA A 75 -1.55 -12.82 -8.83
CA ALA A 75 -0.68 -12.11 -9.77
C ALA A 75 0.81 -12.45 -9.56
N THR A 76 1.69 -11.87 -10.39
CA THR A 76 3.13 -12.00 -10.21
C THR A 76 3.59 -11.30 -8.92
N ASP A 77 4.76 -11.67 -8.40
CA ASP A 77 5.30 -11.05 -7.18
C ASP A 77 5.60 -9.56 -7.36
N GLU A 78 6.01 -9.15 -8.56
CA GLU A 78 6.20 -7.73 -8.91
C GLU A 78 4.86 -6.99 -8.91
N ASP A 79 3.80 -7.57 -9.49
CA ASP A 79 2.45 -6.98 -9.50
C ASP A 79 1.84 -6.87 -8.09
N LYS A 80 2.01 -7.91 -7.26
CA LYS A 80 1.59 -7.88 -5.85
C LYS A 80 2.26 -6.72 -5.11
N LEU A 81 3.57 -6.56 -5.31
CA LEU A 81 4.34 -5.52 -4.65
C LEU A 81 3.96 -4.12 -5.18
N ALA A 82 3.77 -3.98 -6.49
CA ALA A 82 3.30 -2.74 -7.12
C ALA A 82 1.91 -2.34 -6.61
N PHE A 83 1.02 -3.32 -6.43
CA PHE A 83 -0.29 -3.10 -5.84
C PHE A 83 -0.20 -2.64 -4.37
N VAL A 84 0.66 -3.26 -3.55
CA VAL A 84 0.88 -2.81 -2.16
C VAL A 84 1.38 -1.36 -2.13
N VAL A 85 2.33 -1.00 -3.01
CA VAL A 85 2.80 0.38 -3.16
C VAL A 85 1.66 1.33 -3.51
N GLN A 86 0.80 0.94 -4.45
CA GLN A 86 -0.36 1.74 -4.85
C GLN A 86 -1.33 1.97 -3.68
N ILE A 87 -1.67 0.92 -2.92
CA ILE A 87 -2.53 1.04 -1.73
C ILE A 87 -1.93 2.01 -0.70
N LEU A 88 -0.62 1.94 -0.43
CA LEU A 88 0.03 2.84 0.53
C LEU A 88 -0.02 4.30 0.07
N LYS A 89 0.21 4.57 -1.21
CA LYS A 89 0.09 5.92 -1.79
C LYS A 89 -1.35 6.46 -1.69
N GLU A 90 -2.33 5.62 -2.03
CA GLU A 90 -3.75 5.99 -1.94
C GLU A 90 -4.18 6.26 -0.49
N VAL A 91 -3.69 5.48 0.47
CA VAL A 91 -3.90 5.75 1.91
C VAL A 91 -3.28 7.08 2.31
N PHE A 92 -2.04 7.36 1.88
CA PHE A 92 -1.38 8.63 2.16
C PHE A 92 -2.20 9.81 1.61
N ASP A 93 -2.55 9.76 0.32
CA ASP A 93 -3.32 10.80 -0.37
C ASP A 93 -4.73 11.00 0.22
N LEU A 94 -5.35 9.92 0.71
CA LEU A 94 -6.65 9.98 1.36
C LEU A 94 -6.57 10.72 2.69
N PHE A 95 -5.54 10.43 3.50
CA PHE A 95 -5.36 11.07 4.81
C PHE A 95 -4.90 12.52 4.68
N GLU A 96 -4.16 12.92 3.65
CA GLU A 96 -3.75 14.33 3.41
C GLU A 96 -4.92 15.31 3.12
N LYS A 97 -6.15 14.81 2.98
CA LYS A 97 -7.34 15.65 2.78
C LYS A 97 -7.69 16.45 4.04
N ASN A 98 -8.69 17.33 3.93
CA ASN A 98 -9.16 18.10 5.08
C ASN A 98 -9.75 17.19 6.18
N ARG A 99 -9.01 17.09 7.29
CA ARG A 99 -9.35 16.32 8.49
C ARG A 99 -9.84 17.19 9.65
N SER A 100 -10.26 18.44 9.42
CA SER A 100 -10.62 19.37 10.50
C SER A 100 -11.68 18.84 11.49
N SER A 101 -12.53 17.92 11.04
CA SER A 101 -13.57 17.28 11.84
C SER A 101 -13.19 15.88 12.34
N ALA A 102 -12.02 15.34 11.94
CA ALA A 102 -11.54 14.07 12.46
C ALA A 102 -11.15 14.26 13.93
N PRO A 103 -11.59 13.38 14.84
CA PRO A 103 -11.39 13.56 16.27
C PRO A 103 -9.99 13.11 16.75
N TRP A 104 -9.01 13.05 15.85
CA TRP A 104 -7.70 12.46 16.08
C TRP A 104 -6.67 13.52 16.46
N GLU A 105 -5.67 13.13 17.25
CA GLU A 105 -4.52 13.98 17.52
C GLU A 105 -3.65 14.12 16.27
N GLU A 106 -3.38 15.35 15.82
CA GLU A 106 -2.65 15.62 14.57
C GLU A 106 -1.28 14.93 14.54
N ASN A 107 -0.51 14.98 15.63
CA ASN A 107 0.79 14.31 15.73
C ASN A 107 0.69 12.78 15.52
N THR A 108 -0.40 12.15 15.98
CA THR A 108 -0.63 10.72 15.74
C THR A 108 -0.88 10.45 14.24
N VAL A 109 -1.59 11.35 13.56
CA VAL A 109 -1.84 11.26 12.11
C VAL A 109 -0.59 11.53 11.29
N GLU A 110 0.21 12.54 11.65
CA GLU A 110 1.49 12.83 11.01
C GLU A 110 2.46 11.64 11.15
N ASN A 111 2.54 11.03 12.33
CA ASN A 111 3.35 9.84 12.55
C ASN A 111 2.88 8.66 11.68
N PHE A 112 1.57 8.46 11.56
CA PHE A 112 1.00 7.47 10.65
C PHE A 112 1.40 7.72 9.19
N LEU A 113 1.20 8.95 8.69
CA LEU A 113 1.54 9.34 7.33
C LEU A 113 3.03 9.19 7.03
N ASN A 114 3.90 9.58 7.96
CA ASN A 114 5.34 9.40 7.82
C ASN A 114 5.74 7.93 7.65
N ILE A 115 5.08 7.04 8.38
CA ILE A 115 5.32 5.59 8.28
C ILE A 115 4.81 5.06 6.94
N VAL A 116 3.57 5.39 6.56
CA VAL A 116 2.95 4.92 5.30
C VAL A 116 3.74 5.42 4.09
N ASN A 117 4.13 6.70 4.06
CA ASN A 117 4.94 7.26 2.99
C ASN A 117 6.30 6.54 2.90
N LYS A 118 6.97 6.33 4.03
CA LYS A 118 8.24 5.60 4.06
C LYS A 118 8.10 4.17 3.55
N GLN A 119 7.02 3.46 3.89
CA GLN A 119 6.73 2.14 3.33
C GLN A 119 6.56 2.22 1.81
N ALA A 120 5.77 3.18 1.31
CA ALA A 120 5.51 3.36 -0.12
C ALA A 120 6.82 3.65 -0.89
N GLU A 121 7.63 4.60 -0.44
CA GLU A 121 8.91 4.96 -1.07
C GLU A 121 9.88 3.78 -1.14
N LYS A 122 10.02 3.03 -0.04
CA LYS A 122 10.97 1.92 0.04
C LYS A 122 10.54 0.74 -0.81
N LEU A 123 9.25 0.42 -0.84
CA LEU A 123 8.75 -0.64 -1.72
C LEU A 123 8.70 -0.20 -3.18
N HIS A 124 8.44 1.08 -3.47
CA HIS A 124 8.45 1.61 -4.83
C HIS A 124 9.82 1.41 -5.50
N SER A 125 10.91 1.52 -4.73
CA SER A 125 12.26 1.23 -5.24
C SER A 125 12.46 -0.22 -5.72
N CYS A 126 11.56 -1.13 -5.37
CA CYS A 126 11.62 -2.54 -5.70
C CYS A 126 10.78 -2.96 -6.93
N VAL A 127 9.88 -2.12 -7.43
CA VAL A 127 8.85 -2.49 -8.44
C VAL A 127 9.13 -1.93 -9.85
N GLY A 128 10.36 -1.50 -10.11
CA GLY A 128 10.76 -0.97 -11.42
C GLY A 128 9.83 0.13 -11.93
N SER A 129 9.53 0.11 -13.23
CA SER A 129 8.59 1.02 -13.89
C SER A 129 7.13 0.53 -13.88
N HIS A 130 6.80 -0.57 -13.19
CA HIS A 130 5.43 -1.12 -13.10
C HIS A 130 4.50 -0.35 -12.15
N SER A 131 4.78 0.93 -11.88
CA SER A 131 3.91 1.73 -11.02
C SER A 131 2.62 2.10 -11.77
N ASN A 132 1.49 1.52 -11.34
CA ASN A 132 0.18 2.00 -11.76
C ASN A 132 -0.06 3.41 -11.21
N THR A 133 -0.22 4.38 -12.09
CA THR A 133 -0.49 5.80 -11.74
C THR A 133 -1.98 6.12 -11.65
N THR A 134 -2.85 5.17 -12.03
CA THR A 134 -4.29 5.40 -12.05
C THR A 134 -4.88 5.17 -10.67
N GLN A 135 -5.67 6.13 -10.20
CA GLN A 135 -6.37 6.02 -8.93
C GLN A 135 -7.29 4.79 -8.91
N LEU A 136 -7.25 4.00 -7.84
CA LEU A 136 -8.17 2.88 -7.66
C LEU A 136 -9.59 3.41 -7.44
N THR A 137 -10.55 2.89 -8.22
CA THR A 137 -11.97 3.26 -8.11
C THR A 137 -12.49 3.16 -6.68
N HIS A 138 -12.01 2.18 -5.91
CA HIS A 138 -12.34 2.04 -4.50
C HIS A 138 -11.96 3.28 -3.67
N PHE A 139 -10.71 3.76 -3.79
CA PHE A 139 -10.24 4.95 -3.07
C PHE A 139 -10.87 6.25 -3.58
N LYS A 140 -11.23 6.30 -4.87
CA LYS A 140 -12.08 7.37 -5.40
C LYS A 140 -13.45 7.39 -4.73
N GLY A 141 -14.06 6.23 -4.50
CA GLY A 141 -15.31 6.08 -3.73
C GLY A 141 -15.14 6.55 -2.28
N LEU A 142 -14.08 6.10 -1.59
CA LEU A 142 -13.76 6.58 -0.24
C LEU A 142 -13.62 8.11 -0.17
N SER A 143 -12.92 8.71 -1.13
CA SER A 143 -12.73 10.16 -1.15
C SER A 143 -14.02 10.94 -1.43
N ASN A 144 -14.88 10.45 -2.33
CA ASN A 144 -16.05 11.20 -2.78
C ASN A 144 -17.30 10.82 -1.98
N GLU A 145 -17.68 9.55 -2.01
CA GLU A 145 -18.93 9.07 -1.45
C GLU A 145 -18.84 8.96 0.08
N THR A 146 -17.71 8.49 0.62
CA THR A 146 -17.56 8.40 2.08
C THR A 146 -17.20 9.73 2.70
N LEU A 147 -16.14 10.41 2.24
CA LEU A 147 -15.71 11.67 2.85
C LEU A 147 -16.54 12.87 2.37
N LYS A 148 -16.51 13.18 1.08
CA LYS A 148 -17.05 14.44 0.57
C LYS A 148 -18.58 14.55 0.71
N ASP A 149 -19.33 13.51 0.36
CA ASP A 149 -20.79 13.53 0.40
C ASP A 149 -21.33 13.53 1.85
N ASN A 150 -20.54 13.04 2.81
CA ASN A 150 -20.84 13.15 4.25
C ASN A 150 -20.17 14.38 4.91
N GLY A 151 -19.70 15.35 4.13
CA GLY A 151 -19.17 16.62 4.64
C GLY A 151 -17.91 16.49 5.49
N TYR A 152 -17.09 15.45 5.26
CA TYR A 152 -15.88 15.14 6.03
C TYR A 152 -16.16 15.01 7.53
N SER A 153 -17.31 14.44 7.93
CA SER A 153 -17.68 14.31 9.33
C SER A 153 -16.73 13.40 10.12
N ALA A 154 -16.78 13.49 11.46
CA ALA A 154 -16.01 12.61 12.34
C ALA A 154 -16.33 11.13 12.09
N GLU A 155 -17.60 10.81 11.85
CA GLU A 155 -18.08 9.45 11.56
C GLU A 155 -17.52 8.92 10.24
N ALA A 156 -17.52 9.75 9.19
CA ALA A 156 -16.93 9.38 7.90
C ALA A 156 -15.43 9.11 8.02
N TRP A 157 -14.70 9.91 8.81
CA TRP A 157 -13.29 9.67 9.09
C TRP A 157 -13.05 8.37 9.87
N GLU A 158 -13.91 8.04 10.84
CA GLU A 158 -13.84 6.74 11.53
C GLU A 158 -14.08 5.55 10.60
N GLU A 159 -14.98 5.68 9.60
CA GLU A 159 -15.11 4.67 8.54
C GLU A 159 -13.82 4.53 7.72
N ILE A 160 -13.21 5.66 7.33
CA ILE A 160 -11.92 5.67 6.62
C ILE A 160 -10.81 5.02 7.45
N ARG A 161 -10.71 5.31 8.74
CA ARG A 161 -9.72 4.69 9.63
C ARG A 161 -9.90 3.18 9.69
N ASN A 162 -11.15 2.71 9.83
CA ASN A 162 -11.42 1.28 9.92
C ASN A 162 -11.13 0.55 8.60
N ILE A 163 -11.56 1.08 7.46
CA ILE A 163 -11.29 0.45 6.15
C ILE A 163 -9.78 0.45 5.85
N THR A 164 -9.06 1.51 6.24
CA THR A 164 -7.60 1.61 6.13
C THR A 164 -6.90 0.53 6.95
N GLN A 165 -7.39 0.25 8.16
CA GLN A 165 -6.88 -0.86 8.97
C GLN A 165 -7.01 -2.21 8.22
N ALA A 166 -8.12 -2.44 7.51
CA ALA A 166 -8.29 -3.64 6.69
C ALA A 166 -7.31 -3.68 5.51
N HIS A 167 -7.11 -2.55 4.82
CA HIS A 167 -6.13 -2.43 3.73
C HIS A 167 -4.71 -2.76 4.19
N LEU A 168 -4.26 -2.21 5.32
CA LEU A 168 -2.91 -2.47 5.85
C LEU A 168 -2.72 -3.92 6.30
N ARG A 169 -3.76 -4.57 6.83
CA ARG A 169 -3.70 -6.01 7.14
C ARG A 169 -3.57 -6.86 5.88
N GLN A 170 -4.32 -6.54 4.83
CA GLN A 170 -4.21 -7.27 3.56
C GLN A 170 -2.89 -7.00 2.84
N CYS A 171 -2.32 -5.79 2.95
CA CYS A 171 -0.98 -5.51 2.43
C CYS A 171 0.09 -6.34 3.16
N ALA A 172 0.02 -6.46 4.49
CA ALA A 172 0.89 -7.36 5.24
C ALA A 172 0.76 -8.81 4.79
N PHE A 173 -0.47 -9.31 4.62
CA PHE A 173 -0.69 -10.65 4.12
C PHE A 173 -0.05 -10.86 2.73
N LEU A 174 -0.28 -9.96 1.78
CA LEU A 174 0.32 -10.04 0.45
C LEU A 174 1.84 -10.08 0.53
N VAL A 175 2.47 -9.19 1.31
CA VAL A 175 3.94 -9.17 1.48
C VAL A 175 4.46 -10.45 2.15
N GLU A 176 3.76 -10.98 3.16
CA GLU A 176 4.13 -12.25 3.80
C GLU A 176 4.11 -13.42 2.80
N THR A 177 3.22 -13.45 1.82
CA THR A 177 3.25 -14.50 0.77
C THR A 177 4.51 -14.43 -0.10
N LEU A 178 5.12 -13.25 -0.23
CA LEU A 178 6.39 -13.05 -0.94
C LEU A 178 7.59 -13.52 -0.09
N GLU A 179 7.46 -13.46 1.25
CA GLU A 179 8.51 -13.91 2.19
C GLU A 179 8.69 -15.42 2.21
N THR A 180 7.65 -16.19 1.89
CA THR A 180 7.63 -17.66 1.97
C THR A 180 8.00 -18.37 0.66
N ALA A 181 8.23 -17.63 -0.43
CA ALA A 181 8.49 -18.19 -1.76
C ALA A 181 9.99 -18.50 -2.03
N HIS A 182 10.86 -18.36 -1.01
CA HIS A 182 12.29 -18.65 -1.05
C HIS A 182 12.68 -19.63 0.06
#